data_AF-A0A7X5LX79-F1
#
_entry.id   AF-A0A7X5LX79-F1
#
_cell.length_a   1.000
_cell.length_b   1.000
_cell.length_c   1.000
_cell.angle_alpha   90.00
_cell.angle_beta   90.00
_cell.angle_gamma   90.00
#
_symmetry.space_group_name_H-M   'P 1'
#
loop_
_entity.id
_entity.type
_entity.pdbx_description
1 polymer ?
#
loop_
_entity_poly.entity_id
_entity_poly.type
_entity_poly.pdbx_seq_one_letter_code
_entity_poly.pdbx_strand_id
1 'polypeptide(L)' 'GAGTNNNDTDSAWVDVLTPWAGEGYGARFLPRIGEIVVIDFFNGDIDRPFVMGRIHEAQRHPTKFDNKGKLPDTKKLSGI' A
#
# COMPACT_ATOMS: atom_id res chain seq x y z
N GLY A 1 23.65 -8.70 2.88
CA GLY A 1 22.64 -9.75 3.15
C GLY A 1 21.56 -9.62 2.10
N ALA A 2 20.68 -10.62 1.96
CA ALA A 2 19.45 -10.40 1.18
C ALA A 2 18.72 -9.18 1.77
N GLY A 3 18.36 -8.19 0.96
CA GLY A 3 17.59 -7.02 1.41
C GLY A 3 18.25 -5.64 1.29
N THR A 4 19.43 -5.51 0.68
CA THR A 4 20.10 -4.20 0.53
C THR A 4 20.74 -3.98 -0.85
N ASN A 5 20.39 -4.77 -1.85
CA ASN A 5 20.98 -4.69 -3.20
C ASN A 5 20.21 -3.76 -4.14
N ASN A 6 19.15 -3.14 -3.64
CA ASN A 6 18.20 -2.28 -4.35
C ASN A 6 17.66 -2.93 -5.64
N ASN A 7 17.26 -4.20 -5.55
CA ASN A 7 16.71 -4.97 -6.65
C ASN A 7 15.54 -5.88 -6.21
N ASP A 8 14.97 -6.64 -7.15
CA ASP A 8 13.82 -7.52 -6.95
C ASP A 8 14.10 -8.76 -6.09
N THR A 9 15.35 -9.01 -5.72
CA THR A 9 15.76 -10.12 -4.83
C THR A 9 15.89 -9.71 -3.36
N ASP A 10 15.61 -8.44 -3.03
CA ASP A 10 15.74 -7.91 -1.67
C ASP A 10 14.61 -8.35 -0.72
N SER A 11 13.57 -9.00 -1.24
CA SER A 11 12.47 -9.53 -0.46
C SER A 11 11.87 -10.76 -1.13
N ALA A 12 11.17 -11.59 -0.34
CA ALA A 12 10.25 -12.56 -0.91
C ALA A 12 9.08 -11.87 -1.60
N TRP A 13 8.42 -12.59 -2.51
CA TRP A 13 7.08 -12.20 -2.97
C TRP A 13 6.10 -12.32 -1.80
N VAL A 14 5.27 -11.30 -1.62
CA VAL A 14 4.29 -11.24 -0.54
C VAL A 14 2.91 -10.97 -1.10
N ASP A 15 1.89 -11.49 -0.43
CA ASP A 15 0.50 -11.24 -0.77
C ASP A 15 0.12 -9.79 -0.48
N VAL A 16 -0.87 -9.28 -1.22
CA VAL A 16 -1.42 -7.94 -1.04
C VAL A 16 -2.90 -8.05 -0.71
N LEU A 17 -3.30 -7.52 0.44
CA LEU A 17 -4.70 -7.37 0.80
C LEU A 17 -5.38 -6.46 -0.22
N THR A 18 -6.43 -6.96 -0.86
CA THR A 18 -7.26 -6.20 -1.79
C THR A 18 -8.63 -5.94 -1.18
N PRO A 19 -9.30 -4.82 -1.54
CA PRO A 19 -10.60 -4.48 -0.96
C PRO A 19 -11.73 -5.43 -1.39
N TRP A 20 -11.52 -6.20 -2.46
CA TRP A 20 -12.49 -7.17 -2.97
C TRP A 20 -11.77 -8.28 -3.75
N ALA A 21 -11.83 -9.51 -3.25
CA ALA A 21 -11.19 -10.68 -3.84
C ALA A 21 -12.19 -11.84 -3.92
N GLY A 22 -12.67 -12.14 -5.13
CA GLY A 22 -13.47 -13.32 -5.43
C GLY A 22 -12.79 -14.21 -6.46
N GLU A 23 -13.31 -15.41 -6.64
CA GLU A 23 -12.82 -16.33 -7.67
C GLU A 23 -13.15 -15.77 -9.06
N GLY A 24 -12.14 -15.27 -9.78
CA GLY A 24 -12.28 -14.70 -11.12
C GLY A 24 -12.82 -13.27 -11.19
N TYR A 25 -13.04 -12.59 -10.05
CA TYR A 25 -13.51 -11.19 -10.00
C TYR A 25 -12.96 -10.44 -8.79
N GLY A 26 -13.02 -9.11 -8.83
CA GLY A 26 -12.59 -8.27 -7.71
C GLY A 26 -11.94 -6.98 -8.15
N ALA A 27 -11.20 -6.35 -7.23
CA ALA A 27 -10.44 -5.13 -7.48
C ALA A 27 -8.97 -5.33 -7.12
N ARG A 28 -8.06 -4.90 -8.01
CA ARG A 28 -6.61 -5.01 -7.80
C ARG A 28 -5.95 -3.65 -7.94
N PHE A 29 -5.37 -3.18 -6.84
CA PHE A 29 -4.50 -2.01 -6.81
C PHE A 29 -3.17 -2.48 -6.23
N LEU A 30 -2.17 -2.74 -7.06
CA LEU A 30 -0.84 -3.19 -6.58
C LEU A 30 0.02 -2.00 -6.15
N PRO A 31 0.82 -2.12 -5.07
CA PRO A 31 1.79 -1.09 -4.69
C PRO A 31 2.79 -0.82 -5.81
N ARG A 32 3.26 0.42 -5.92
CA ARG A 32 4.31 0.83 -6.86
C ARG A 32 5.64 1.00 -6.16
N ILE A 33 6.74 0.88 -6.91
CA ILE A 33 8.09 1.19 -6.42
C ILE A 33 8.08 2.60 -5.81
N GLY A 34 8.58 2.70 -4.58
CA GLY A 34 8.65 3.96 -3.84
C GLY A 34 7.35 4.34 -3.12
N GLU A 35 6.31 3.51 -3.04
CA GLU A 35 5.20 3.69 -2.10
C GLU A 35 5.55 3.17 -0.70
N ILE A 36 4.95 3.74 0.36
CA ILE A 36 5.03 3.15 1.71
C ILE A 36 3.85 2.20 1.89
N VAL A 37 4.17 0.97 2.28
CA VAL A 37 3.21 -0.07 2.62
C VAL A 37 3.26 -0.37 4.11
N VAL A 38 2.13 -0.80 4.66
CA VAL A 38 2.07 -1.41 5.99
C VAL A 38 2.13 -2.92 5.82
N ILE A 39 3.09 -3.57 6.47
CA ILE A 39 3.22 -5.02 6.51
C ILE A 39 2.60 -5.52 7.81
N ASP A 40 1.79 -6.57 7.69
CA ASP A 40 1.31 -7.37 8.81
C ASP A 40 1.67 -8.84 8.55
N PHE A 41 1.51 -9.67 9.57
CA PHE A 41 2.01 -11.04 9.59
C PHE A 41 0.88 -12.00 9.96
N PHE A 42 0.64 -13.02 9.14
CA PHE A 42 -0.44 -13.98 9.40
C PHE A 42 -0.21 -14.66 10.75
N ASN A 43 -1.15 -14.50 11.69
CA ASN A 43 -1.05 -14.99 13.07
C ASN A 43 0.24 -14.56 13.80
N GLY A 44 0.83 -13.41 13.42
CA GLY A 44 2.08 -12.92 13.99
C GLY A 44 3.34 -13.69 13.54
N ASP A 45 3.24 -14.57 12.55
CA ASP A 45 4.37 -15.30 12.00
C ASP A 45 5.20 -14.42 11.05
N ILE A 46 6.41 -14.05 11.48
CA ILE A 46 7.31 -13.15 10.72
C ILE A 46 7.70 -13.71 9.36
N ASP A 47 7.64 -15.04 9.18
CA ASP A 47 7.94 -15.71 7.92
C ASP A 47 6.73 -15.68 6.95
N ARG A 48 5.59 -15.14 7.38
CA ARG A 48 4.36 -15.02 6.58
C ARG A 48 3.86 -13.57 6.49
N PRO A 49 4.66 -12.64 5.94
CA PRO A 49 4.25 -11.26 5.75
C PRO A 49 3.21 -11.12 4.63
N PHE A 50 2.36 -10.10 4.75
CA PHE A 50 1.51 -9.61 3.67
C PHE A 50 1.37 -8.08 3.75
N VAL A 51 1.09 -7.45 2.63
CA VAL A 51 0.79 -6.01 2.57
C VAL A 51 -0.65 -5.79 3.01
N MET A 52 -0.86 -5.08 4.11
CA MET A 52 -2.18 -4.72 4.63
C MET A 52 -2.77 -3.51 3.88
N GLY A 53 -1.93 -2.54 3.52
CA GLY A 53 -2.38 -1.31 2.85
C GLY A 53 -1.24 -0.35 2.54
N ARG A 54 -1.60 0.87 2.11
CA ARG A 54 -0.66 1.98 1.88
C ARG A 54 -1.03 3.16 2.74
N ILE A 55 -0.02 3.98 3.03
CA ILE A 55 -0.19 5.24 3.75
C ILE A 55 0.46 6.39 2.99
N HIS A 56 -0.19 7.55 3.05
CA HIS A 56 0.39 8.81 2.62
C HIS A 56 1.10 9.42 3.83
N GLU A 57 2.43 9.29 3.86
CA GLU A 57 3.29 9.86 4.90
C GLU A 57 4.50 10.58 4.30
N ALA A 58 5.06 11.51 5.07
CA ALA A 58 6.18 12.37 4.72
C ALA A 58 5.93 13.14 3.40
N GLN A 59 6.71 12.86 2.35
CA GLN A 59 6.60 13.55 1.07
C GLN A 59 5.42 13.08 0.21
N ARG A 60 4.70 12.02 0.62
CA ARG A 60 3.52 11.50 -0.09
C ARG A 60 2.26 12.14 0.49
N HIS A 61 1.61 12.93 -0.35
CA HIS A 61 0.38 13.62 0.03
C HIS A 61 -0.83 12.75 -0.37
N PRO A 62 -1.95 12.84 0.37
CA PRO A 62 -3.21 12.26 -0.05
C PRO A 62 -3.63 12.74 -1.44
N THR A 63 -4.47 11.94 -2.11
CA THR A 63 -5.04 12.30 -3.41
C THR A 63 -5.66 13.70 -3.37
N LYS A 64 -5.29 14.52 -4.36
CA LYS A 64 -5.87 15.85 -4.54
C LYS A 64 -7.11 15.73 -5.43
N PHE A 65 -8.26 16.00 -4.84
CA PHE A 65 -9.55 16.06 -5.56
C PHE A 65 -9.93 17.49 -5.96
N ASP A 66 -9.13 18.48 -5.60
CA ASP A 66 -9.25 19.86 -6.02
C ASP A 66 -7.87 20.53 -6.17
N ASN A 67 -7.85 21.79 -6.61
CA ASN A 67 -6.64 22.59 -6.79
C ASN A 67 -6.29 23.49 -5.60
N LYS A 68 -7.11 23.54 -4.54
CA LYS A 68 -7.08 24.64 -3.56
C LYS A 68 -6.90 24.17 -2.12
N GLY A 69 -7.54 23.08 -1.74
CA GLY A 69 -7.58 22.65 -0.35
C GLY A 69 -6.53 21.59 -0.02
N LYS A 70 -6.16 21.53 1.26
CA LYS A 70 -5.39 20.44 1.86
C LYS A 70 -6.22 19.86 3.00
N LEU A 71 -5.86 18.71 3.53
CA LEU A 71 -6.41 18.31 4.83
C LEU A 71 -6.00 19.35 5.89
N PRO A 72 -6.92 19.77 6.80
CA PRO A 72 -8.28 19.25 7.01
C PRO A 72 -9.41 19.90 6.19
N ASP A 73 -9.13 20.90 5.36
CA ASP A 73 -10.14 21.64 4.58
C ASP A 73 -10.87 20.76 3.56
N THR A 74 -10.17 19.81 2.94
CA THR A 74 -10.72 18.87 1.95
C THR A 74 -11.27 17.59 2.55
N LYS A 75 -11.52 17.53 3.87
CA LYS A 75 -11.97 16.30 4.57
C LYS A 75 -13.24 15.64 4.02
N LYS A 76 -14.03 16.35 3.22
CA LYS A 76 -15.25 15.82 2.57
C LYS A 76 -15.00 15.26 1.17
N LEU A 77 -13.82 15.49 0.59
CA LEU A 77 -13.45 15.00 -0.73
C LEU A 77 -12.87 13.59 -0.59
N SER A 78 -13.41 12.66 -1.38
CA SER A 78 -12.99 11.26 -1.39
C SER A 78 -13.25 10.65 -2.76
N GLY A 79 -12.47 9.64 -3.13
CA GLY A 79 -12.63 8.95 -4.41
C GLY A 79 -11.42 8.07 -4.70
N ILE A 80 -11.43 7.50 -5.90
CA ILE A 80 -10.31 6.79 -6.50
C ILE A 80 -10.08 7.31 -7.92
#